data_AF-A0A7V6MW94-F1
#
_entry.id   AF-A0A7V6MW94-F1
#
_cell.length_a   1.000
_cell.length_b   1.000
_cell.length_c   1.000
_cell.angle_alpha   90.00
_cell.angle_beta   90.00
_cell.angle_gamma   90.00
#
_symmetry.space_group_name_H-M   'P 1'
#
loop_
_entity.id
_entity.type
_entity.pdbx_description
1 polymer ?
#
loop_
_entity_poly.entity_id
_entity_poly.type
_entity_poly.pdbx_seq_one_letter_code
_entity_poly.pdbx_strand_id
1 'polypeptide(L)'
;IKDVMSKDPIVLTKDTPVAHAARLMVWEGIKLIPVVENKKLIGILTRKDAIKALQHLSFQPQIGETVDGIVMSRFSMSKIENGVRLRGKTDPVMLNPYGVASSGALMTVMTNAGFAAFRVQKRLETVLDSFTVYFSKPVQLEQEIEIEAKIIDMGRKSGKAEINLIHEEKLVAKSIISVRVIDR
;
A
#
# COMPACT_ATOMS: atom_id res chain seq x y z
N ILE A 1 -30.03 2.32 -37.59
CA ILE A 1 -28.71 2.39 -36.90
C ILE A 1 -28.37 3.82 -36.47
N LYS A 2 -28.58 4.85 -37.31
CA LYS A 2 -28.44 6.26 -36.90
C LYS A 2 -29.27 6.63 -35.66
N ASP A 3 -30.41 5.96 -35.48
CA ASP A 3 -31.40 6.27 -34.42
C ASP A 3 -30.93 5.87 -33.01
N VAL A 4 -29.83 5.12 -32.89
CA VAL A 4 -29.28 4.65 -31.60
C VAL A 4 -27.85 5.15 -31.34
N MET A 5 -27.30 6.03 -32.20
CA MET A 5 -25.95 6.58 -32.07
C MET A 5 -25.98 8.00 -31.47
N SER A 6 -25.09 8.27 -30.51
CA SER A 6 -24.85 9.62 -30.00
C SER A 6 -24.06 10.44 -31.01
N LYS A 7 -24.57 11.61 -31.41
CA LYS A 7 -23.95 12.47 -32.44
C LYS A 7 -22.63 13.11 -31.98
N ASP A 8 -22.54 13.44 -30.70
CA ASP A 8 -21.35 14.09 -30.11
C ASP A 8 -21.03 13.40 -28.78
N PRO A 9 -20.33 12.25 -28.81
CA PRO A 9 -19.98 11.54 -27.60
C PRO A 9 -18.89 12.28 -26.84
N ILE A 10 -18.99 12.27 -25.51
CA ILE A 10 -17.87 12.66 -24.66
C ILE A 10 -16.69 11.72 -24.93
N VAL A 11 -15.50 12.30 -25.13
CA VAL A 11 -14.25 11.60 -25.47
C VAL A 11 -13.14 12.00 -24.49
N LEU A 12 -12.14 11.12 -24.32
CA LEU A 12 -10.92 11.41 -23.56
C LEU A 12 -9.70 11.37 -24.47
N THR A 13 -8.60 12.00 -24.04
CA THR A 13 -7.28 11.79 -24.64
C THR A 13 -6.47 10.78 -23.84
N LYS A 14 -5.42 10.21 -24.43
CA LYS A 14 -4.52 9.26 -23.74
C LYS A 14 -3.85 9.85 -22.49
N ASP A 15 -3.71 11.17 -22.45
CA ASP A 15 -3.07 11.90 -21.35
C ASP A 15 -4.06 12.33 -20.26
N THR A 16 -5.36 12.04 -20.44
CA THR A 16 -6.37 12.42 -19.46
C THR A 16 -6.23 11.61 -18.17
N PRO A 17 -6.08 12.24 -17.00
CA PRO A 17 -5.95 11.51 -15.74
C PRO A 17 -7.17 10.64 -15.44
N VAL A 18 -6.94 9.40 -15.00
CA VAL A 18 -8.01 8.44 -14.68
C VAL A 18 -8.99 8.98 -13.63
N ALA A 19 -8.51 9.75 -12.65
CA ALA A 19 -9.38 10.37 -11.64
C ALA A 19 -10.35 11.40 -12.24
N HIS A 20 -9.92 12.13 -13.28
CA HIS A 20 -10.81 13.04 -14.00
C HIS A 20 -11.84 12.25 -14.84
N ALA A 21 -11.39 11.24 -15.57
CA ALA A 21 -12.27 10.36 -16.33
C ALA A 21 -13.35 9.68 -15.47
N ALA A 22 -12.98 9.19 -14.28
CA ALA A 22 -13.91 8.57 -13.34
C ALA A 22 -14.96 9.56 -12.82
N ARG A 23 -14.57 10.79 -12.49
CA ARG A 23 -15.52 11.84 -12.10
C ARG A 23 -16.51 12.14 -13.21
N LEU A 24 -16.02 12.25 -14.45
CA LEU A 24 -16.85 12.50 -15.62
C LEU A 24 -17.87 11.36 -15.86
N MET A 25 -17.45 10.10 -15.72
CA MET A 25 -18.35 8.94 -15.81
C MET A 25 -19.48 8.95 -14.78
N VAL A 26 -19.20 9.44 -13.56
CA VAL A 26 -20.22 9.52 -12.49
C VAL A 26 -21.17 10.68 -12.78
N TRP A 27 -20.62 11.86 -13.04
CA TRP A 27 -21.40 13.08 -13.26
C TRP A 27 -22.36 12.96 -14.45
N GLU A 28 -21.86 12.41 -15.56
CA GLU A 28 -22.61 12.24 -16.80
C GLU A 28 -23.38 10.92 -16.86
N GLY A 29 -23.26 10.06 -15.84
CA GLY A 29 -23.90 8.74 -15.83
C GLY A 29 -23.39 7.75 -16.88
N ILE A 30 -22.24 8.02 -17.51
CA ILE A 30 -21.68 7.24 -18.62
C ILE A 30 -20.93 6.00 -18.09
N LYS A 31 -21.02 4.88 -18.81
CA LYS A 31 -20.37 3.60 -18.43
C LYS A 31 -19.08 3.31 -19.19
N LEU A 32 -18.91 3.92 -20.35
CA LEU A 32 -17.80 3.72 -21.27
C LEU A 32 -17.51 5.04 -21.96
N ILE A 33 -16.23 5.44 -21.99
CA ILE A 33 -15.80 6.63 -22.70
C ILE A 33 -14.73 6.25 -23.74
N PRO A 34 -14.91 6.60 -25.02
CA PRO A 34 -13.88 6.42 -26.05
C PRO A 34 -12.66 7.31 -25.79
N VAL A 35 -11.47 6.75 -26.01
CA VAL A 35 -10.19 7.47 -25.96
C VAL A 35 -9.75 7.74 -27.40
N VAL A 36 -9.54 9.01 -27.73
CA VAL A 36 -9.30 9.49 -29.09
C VAL A 36 -7.98 10.26 -29.14
N GLU A 37 -7.22 10.05 -30.20
CA GLU A 37 -6.05 10.85 -30.56
C GLU A 37 -6.12 11.21 -32.04
N ASN A 38 -5.91 12.48 -32.40
CA ASN A 38 -5.98 12.97 -33.79
C ASN A 38 -7.26 12.54 -34.53
N LYS A 39 -8.43 12.64 -33.86
CA LYS A 39 -9.74 12.21 -34.37
C LYS A 39 -9.86 10.70 -34.71
N LYS A 40 -8.91 9.88 -34.25
CA LYS A 40 -8.97 8.42 -34.37
C LYS A 40 -9.22 7.79 -33.00
N LEU A 41 -10.15 6.85 -32.95
CA LEU A 41 -10.37 6.02 -31.76
C LEU A 41 -9.12 5.16 -31.53
N ILE A 42 -8.48 5.33 -30.38
CA ILE A 42 -7.28 4.56 -30.00
C ILE A 42 -7.56 3.58 -28.85
N GLY A 43 -8.69 3.71 -28.16
CA GLY A 43 -9.07 2.81 -27.09
C GLY A 43 -10.41 3.16 -26.46
N ILE A 44 -10.76 2.42 -25.42
CA ILE A 44 -11.94 2.66 -24.60
C ILE A 44 -11.57 2.58 -23.12
N LEU A 45 -12.26 3.37 -22.30
CA LEU A 45 -12.18 3.27 -20.85
C LEU A 45 -13.55 2.88 -20.31
N THR A 46 -13.63 1.79 -19.56
CA THR A 46 -14.87 1.39 -18.88
C THR A 46 -14.85 1.79 -17.39
N ARG A 47 -16.03 1.81 -16.74
CA ARG A 47 -16.09 1.98 -15.28
C ARG A 47 -15.23 0.97 -14.53
N LYS A 48 -15.18 -0.29 -15.00
CA LYS A 48 -14.38 -1.34 -14.37
C LYS A 48 -12.88 -1.01 -14.46
N ASP A 49 -12.42 -0.53 -15.61
CA ASP A 49 -11.03 -0.13 -15.81
C ASP A 49 -10.67 1.10 -14.97
N ALA A 50 -11.56 2.10 -14.92
CA ALA A 50 -11.38 3.28 -14.09
C ALA A 50 -11.31 2.94 -12.60
N ILE A 51 -12.22 2.09 -12.10
CA ILE A 51 -12.20 1.61 -10.71
C ILE A 51 -10.92 0.82 -10.44
N LYS A 52 -10.52 -0.09 -11.32
CA LYS A 52 -9.30 -0.88 -11.15
C LYS A 52 -8.06 0.01 -11.11
N ALA A 53 -7.96 0.98 -12.00
CA ALA A 53 -6.85 1.94 -12.02
C ALA A 53 -6.84 2.85 -10.79
N LEU A 54 -7.99 3.29 -10.30
CA LEU A 54 -8.08 4.03 -9.04
C LEU A 54 -7.74 3.17 -7.81
N GLN A 55 -8.12 1.90 -7.80
CA GLN A 55 -7.71 0.94 -6.75
C GLN A 55 -6.21 0.66 -6.75
N HIS A 56 -5.53 0.84 -7.89
CA HIS A 56 -4.08 0.77 -7.95
C HIS A 56 -3.41 2.06 -7.45
N LEU A 57 -4.07 3.20 -7.55
CA LEU A 57 -3.60 4.49 -7.03
C LEU A 57 -3.89 4.65 -5.53
N SER A 58 -5.01 4.10 -5.08
CA SER A 58 -5.47 4.10 -3.70
C SER A 58 -5.59 2.66 -3.27
N PHE A 59 -4.61 2.15 -2.52
CA PHE A 59 -4.72 0.88 -1.84
C PHE A 59 -6.06 0.84 -1.04
N GLN A 60 -7.07 0.16 -1.60
CA GLN A 60 -8.42 -0.20 -1.09
C GLN A 60 -9.35 0.88 -0.47
N PRO A 61 -10.48 1.25 -1.12
CA PRO A 61 -11.44 2.25 -0.63
C PRO A 61 -12.79 1.69 -0.08
N GLN A 62 -12.81 0.67 0.79
CA GLN A 62 -14.08 0.24 1.44
C GLN A 62 -14.03 0.05 2.96
N ILE A 63 -12.93 0.37 3.64
CA ILE A 63 -12.88 0.42 5.10
C ILE A 63 -12.39 1.84 5.42
N GLY A 64 -13.14 2.61 6.21
CA GLY A 64 -12.71 3.92 6.68
C GLY A 64 -11.27 3.84 7.19
N GLU A 65 -10.49 4.91 6.99
CA GLU A 65 -9.03 4.94 7.21
C GLU A 65 -8.59 3.98 8.33
N THR A 66 -8.01 2.84 7.94
CA THR A 66 -7.58 1.85 8.93
C THR A 66 -6.40 2.43 9.70
N VAL A 67 -6.23 2.03 10.97
CA VAL A 67 -5.05 2.42 11.75
C VAL A 67 -3.78 2.08 10.96
N ASP A 68 -3.73 0.89 10.35
CA ASP A 68 -2.69 0.48 9.43
C ASP A 68 -2.50 1.46 8.27
N GLY A 69 -3.57 1.86 7.59
CA GLY A 69 -3.53 2.77 6.44
C GLY A 69 -2.99 4.15 6.83
N ILE A 70 -3.48 4.72 7.94
CA ILE A 70 -3.02 6.02 8.45
C ILE A 70 -1.52 5.95 8.77
N VAL A 71 -1.11 4.95 9.54
CA VAL A 71 0.30 4.77 9.93
C VAL A 71 1.19 4.56 8.71
N MET A 72 0.80 3.65 7.81
CA MET A 72 1.58 3.31 6.62
C MET A 72 1.66 4.45 5.60
N SER A 73 0.71 5.39 5.59
CA SER A 73 0.76 6.58 4.73
C SER A 73 1.99 7.47 4.98
N ARG A 74 2.62 7.34 6.15
CA ARG A 74 3.82 8.10 6.54
C ARG A 74 5.13 7.45 6.11
N PHE A 75 5.05 6.27 5.50
CA PHE A 75 6.22 5.49 5.11
C PHE A 75 6.28 5.32 3.59
N SER A 76 7.49 5.48 3.08
CA SER A 76 7.86 5.06 1.73
C SER A 76 8.49 3.67 1.79
N MET A 77 8.22 2.84 0.78
CA MET A 77 8.74 1.48 0.69
C MET A 77 9.70 1.37 -0.50
N SER A 78 10.84 0.71 -0.27
CA SER A 78 11.77 0.27 -1.32
C SER A 78 12.07 -1.23 -1.18
N LYS A 79 12.49 -1.86 -2.27
CA LYS A 79 12.93 -3.26 -2.26
C LYS A 79 14.41 -3.31 -1.88
N ILE A 80 14.76 -4.34 -1.10
CA ILE A 80 16.15 -4.68 -0.78
C ILE A 80 16.39 -6.15 -1.09
N GLU A 81 17.63 -6.61 -0.93
CA GLU A 81 17.95 -8.04 -1.06
C GLU A 81 17.11 -8.88 -0.08
N ASN A 82 16.37 -9.85 -0.62
CA ASN A 82 15.49 -10.75 0.14
C ASN A 82 14.50 -10.06 1.09
N GLY A 83 14.01 -8.87 0.73
CA GLY A 83 13.15 -8.12 1.64
C GLY A 83 12.64 -6.77 1.14
N VAL A 84 12.20 -5.97 2.10
CA VAL A 84 11.80 -4.58 1.89
C VAL A 84 12.41 -3.67 2.94
N ARG A 85 12.54 -2.39 2.60
CA ARG A 85 12.88 -1.32 3.54
C ARG A 85 11.74 -0.31 3.53
N LEU A 86 11.29 0.07 4.72
CA LEU A 86 10.37 1.20 4.92
C LEU A 86 11.14 2.36 5.53
N ARG A 87 10.92 3.57 5.03
CA ARG A 87 11.50 4.80 5.59
C ARG A 87 10.41 5.85 5.73
N GLY A 88 10.32 6.45 6.91
CA GLY A 88 9.28 7.42 7.23
C GLY A 88 9.53 8.11 8.56
N LYS A 89 8.60 8.99 8.94
CA LYS A 89 8.67 9.73 10.21
C LYS A 89 7.53 9.31 11.13
N THR A 90 7.77 9.37 12.44
CA THR A 90 6.71 9.22 13.44
C THR A 90 5.77 10.43 13.41
N ASP A 91 4.48 10.18 13.23
CA ASP A 91 3.40 11.19 13.23
C ASP A 91 2.71 11.23 14.60
N PRO A 92 2.10 12.36 15.03
CA PRO A 92 1.41 12.45 16.31
C PRO A 92 0.41 11.32 16.59
N VAL A 93 -0.27 10.78 15.57
CA VAL A 93 -1.19 9.64 15.73
C VAL A 93 -0.51 8.36 16.22
N MET A 94 0.81 8.25 16.03
CA MET A 94 1.62 7.11 16.43
C MET A 94 2.14 7.23 17.87
N LEU A 95 1.86 8.32 18.58
CA LEU A 95 2.45 8.59 19.89
C LEU A 95 1.56 8.14 21.04
N ASN A 96 2.20 7.87 22.17
CA ASN A 96 1.53 7.80 23.46
C ASN A 96 1.41 9.21 24.09
N PRO A 97 0.67 9.37 25.21
CA PRO A 97 0.52 10.66 25.88
C PRO A 97 1.82 11.31 26.37
N TYR A 98 2.93 10.59 26.40
CA TYR A 98 4.25 11.07 26.82
C TYR A 98 5.11 11.54 25.65
N GLY A 99 4.58 11.59 24.42
CA GLY A 99 5.32 12.03 23.23
C GLY A 99 6.28 10.98 22.67
N VAL A 100 6.20 9.73 23.13
CA VAL A 100 7.01 8.60 22.66
C VAL A 100 6.18 7.75 21.71
N ALA A 101 6.80 7.22 20.66
CA ALA A 101 6.15 6.30 19.74
C ALA A 101 5.50 5.14 20.50
N SER A 102 4.19 4.97 20.29
CA SER A 102 3.40 3.88 20.82
C SER A 102 3.93 2.56 20.29
N SER A 103 4.21 1.62 21.19
CA SER A 103 4.64 0.27 20.81
C SER A 103 3.68 -0.35 19.80
N GLY A 104 2.37 -0.16 19.97
CA GLY A 104 1.36 -0.66 19.02
C GLY A 104 1.55 -0.10 17.60
N ALA A 105 1.79 1.21 17.47
CA ALA A 105 2.03 1.84 16.18
C ALA A 105 3.33 1.34 15.52
N LEU A 106 4.41 1.18 16.30
CA LEU A 106 5.66 0.62 15.80
C LEU A 106 5.47 -0.85 15.36
N MET A 107 4.74 -1.64 16.14
CA MET A 107 4.40 -3.02 15.78
C MET A 107 3.57 -3.08 14.48
N THR A 108 2.65 -2.14 14.26
CA THR A 108 1.89 -2.03 12.99
C THR A 108 2.84 -1.82 11.81
N VAL A 109 3.78 -0.87 11.89
CA VAL A 109 4.74 -0.62 10.82
C VAL A 109 5.63 -1.85 10.58
N MET A 110 6.16 -2.45 11.64
CA MET A 110 7.04 -3.62 11.54
C MET A 110 6.30 -4.83 10.96
N THR A 111 5.07 -5.09 11.40
CA THR A 111 4.26 -6.22 10.89
C THR A 111 3.92 -6.04 9.41
N ASN A 112 3.55 -4.82 9.01
CA ASN A 112 3.28 -4.49 7.61
C ASN A 112 4.54 -4.58 6.74
N ALA A 113 5.72 -4.22 7.26
CA ALA A 113 7.00 -4.46 6.58
C ALA A 113 7.24 -5.96 6.35
N GLY A 114 6.96 -6.79 7.36
CA GLY A 114 7.00 -8.25 7.25
C GLY A 114 6.09 -8.77 6.13
N PHE A 115 4.81 -8.42 6.15
CA PHE A 115 3.87 -8.80 5.10
C PHE A 115 4.29 -8.31 3.70
N ALA A 116 4.80 -7.09 3.62
CA ALA A 116 5.29 -6.52 2.38
C ALA A 116 6.49 -7.30 1.82
N ALA A 117 7.42 -7.77 2.67
CA ALA A 117 8.52 -8.64 2.26
C ALA A 117 8.01 -9.92 1.59
N PHE A 118 7.08 -10.63 2.23
CA PHE A 118 6.47 -11.86 1.67
C PHE A 118 5.70 -11.58 0.37
N ARG A 119 4.95 -10.48 0.32
CA ARG A 119 4.16 -10.08 -0.86
C ARG A 119 5.05 -9.74 -2.05
N VAL A 120 6.16 -9.03 -1.85
CA VAL A 120 7.08 -8.64 -2.93
C VAL A 120 7.77 -9.84 -3.55
N GLN A 121 8.10 -10.87 -2.76
CA GLN A 121 8.88 -12.01 -3.26
C GLN A 121 8.03 -13.05 -3.99
N LYS A 122 6.82 -13.38 -3.51
CA LYS A 122 5.97 -14.43 -4.11
C LYS A 122 4.52 -14.04 -4.42
N ARG A 123 4.14 -12.76 -4.26
CA ARG A 123 2.73 -12.29 -4.41
C ARG A 123 1.74 -13.10 -3.56
N LEU A 124 2.17 -13.62 -2.42
CA LEU A 124 1.34 -14.40 -1.52
C LEU A 124 0.54 -13.49 -0.59
N GLU A 125 -0.71 -13.86 -0.35
CA GLU A 125 -1.49 -13.33 0.76
C GLU A 125 -1.14 -14.14 2.01
N THR A 126 -0.76 -13.45 3.07
CA THR A 126 -0.29 -14.06 4.31
C THR A 126 -1.04 -13.50 5.50
N VAL A 127 -1.27 -14.35 6.51
CA VAL A 127 -1.76 -13.94 7.83
C VAL A 127 -0.65 -14.06 8.87
N LEU A 128 -0.74 -13.24 9.91
CA LEU A 128 0.16 -13.33 11.05
C LEU A 128 -0.06 -14.67 11.77
N ASP A 129 1.05 -15.38 12.05
CA ASP A 129 1.04 -16.56 12.92
C ASP A 129 1.63 -16.22 14.29
N SER A 130 2.82 -15.60 14.31
CA SER A 130 3.43 -15.07 15.52
C SER A 130 4.30 -13.85 15.23
N PHE A 131 4.37 -12.92 16.17
CA PHE A 131 5.23 -11.76 16.10
C PHE A 131 5.85 -11.50 17.47
N THR A 132 7.17 -11.54 17.54
CA THR A 132 7.91 -11.27 18.78
C THR A 132 8.84 -10.11 18.55
N VAL A 133 8.68 -9.03 19.32
CA VAL A 133 9.48 -7.82 19.22
C VAL A 133 10.20 -7.53 20.53
N TYR A 134 11.45 -7.11 20.41
CA TYR A 134 12.28 -6.63 21.50
C TYR A 134 12.65 -5.17 21.22
N PHE A 135 12.21 -4.26 22.07
CA PHE A 135 12.57 -2.85 22.02
C PHE A 135 13.77 -2.61 22.93
N SER A 136 14.87 -2.09 22.39
CA SER A 136 16.06 -1.72 23.18
C SER A 136 15.97 -0.29 23.70
N LYS A 137 15.29 0.62 22.98
CA LYS A 137 15.14 2.03 23.32
C LYS A 137 13.81 2.61 22.81
N PRO A 138 13.22 3.61 23.50
CA PRO A 138 12.05 4.34 23.00
C PRO A 138 12.41 5.27 21.82
N VAL A 139 11.46 5.47 20.90
CA VAL A 139 11.57 6.39 19.74
C VAL A 139 10.67 7.61 19.98
N GLN A 140 11.14 8.84 19.71
CA GLN A 140 10.41 10.08 20.00
C GLN A 140 9.66 10.64 18.76
N LEU A 141 8.88 11.71 18.95
CA LEU A 141 8.11 12.40 17.89
C LEU A 141 9.01 12.96 16.77
N GLU A 142 8.49 12.99 15.54
CA GLU A 142 9.11 13.57 14.32
C GLU A 142 10.46 12.97 13.93
N GLN A 143 10.85 11.87 14.58
CA GLN A 143 12.07 11.16 14.27
C GLN A 143 11.89 10.32 13.01
N GLU A 144 12.88 10.42 12.13
CA GLU A 144 12.98 9.52 10.99
C GLU A 144 13.42 8.14 11.49
N ILE A 145 12.70 7.12 11.03
CA ILE A 145 12.99 5.74 11.32
C ILE A 145 13.04 4.92 10.03
N GLU A 146 13.87 3.90 10.08
CA GLU A 146 14.00 2.92 9.01
C GLU A 146 13.61 1.54 9.55
N ILE A 147 12.84 0.79 8.76
CA ILE A 147 12.45 -0.57 9.08
C ILE A 147 12.93 -1.47 7.95
N GLU A 148 13.80 -2.43 8.24
CA GLU A 148 14.21 -3.45 7.29
C GLU A 148 13.51 -4.76 7.62
N ALA A 149 12.83 -5.37 6.67
CA ALA A 149 12.26 -6.71 6.80
C ALA A 149 12.94 -7.65 5.81
N LYS A 150 13.65 -8.67 6.30
CA LYS A 150 14.40 -9.66 5.51
C LYS A 150 13.87 -11.06 5.77
N ILE A 151 13.58 -11.79 4.70
CA ILE A 151 13.06 -13.15 4.79
C ILE A 151 14.20 -14.08 5.20
N ILE A 152 14.00 -14.81 6.31
CA ILE A 152 14.95 -15.80 6.83
C ILE A 152 14.65 -17.17 6.23
N ASP A 153 13.36 -17.53 6.19
CA ASP A 153 12.89 -18.83 5.74
C ASP A 153 11.54 -18.70 5.04
N MET A 154 11.33 -19.55 4.04
CA MET A 154 10.11 -19.57 3.23
C MET A 154 9.74 -21.00 2.84
N GLY A 155 8.76 -21.55 3.55
CA GLY A 155 8.13 -22.82 3.21
C GLY A 155 6.98 -22.67 2.20
N ARG A 156 6.24 -23.77 2.02
CA ARG A 156 5.02 -23.79 1.18
C ARG A 156 3.82 -23.14 1.87
N LYS A 157 3.67 -23.33 3.18
CA LYS A 157 2.51 -22.90 3.97
C LYS A 157 2.84 -21.84 5.02
N SER A 158 4.12 -21.57 5.24
CA SER A 158 4.59 -20.62 6.24
C SER A 158 5.87 -19.93 5.80
N GLY A 159 6.17 -18.79 6.42
CA GLY A 159 7.40 -18.06 6.20
C GLY A 159 7.83 -17.32 7.46
N LYS A 160 9.12 -17.01 7.56
CA LYS A 160 9.72 -16.25 8.66
C LYS A 160 10.57 -15.11 8.13
N ALA A 161 10.46 -13.94 8.75
CA ALA A 161 11.29 -12.79 8.45
C ALA A 161 11.83 -12.15 9.73
N GLU A 162 13.06 -11.66 9.66
CA GLU A 162 13.64 -10.78 10.66
C GLU A 162 13.29 -9.35 10.28
N ILE A 163 12.89 -8.55 11.26
CA ILE A 163 12.59 -7.15 11.07
C ILE A 163 13.42 -6.32 12.05
N ASN A 164 14.13 -5.33 11.54
CA ASN A 164 14.98 -4.43 12.32
C ASN A 164 14.45 -3.01 12.20
N LEU A 165 14.20 -2.35 13.35
CA LEU A 165 13.88 -0.93 13.44
C LEU A 165 15.18 -0.19 13.77
N ILE A 166 15.56 0.72 12.89
CA ILE A 166 16.78 1.50 12.93
C ILE A 166 16.40 2.97 13.09
N HIS A 167 17.07 3.65 14.01
CA HIS A 167 16.97 5.09 14.22
C HIS A 167 18.37 5.64 14.49
N GLU A 168 18.78 6.69 13.78
CA GLU A 168 20.14 7.26 13.84
C GLU A 168 21.24 6.18 13.73
N GLU A 169 21.11 5.29 12.73
CA GLU A 169 22.03 4.17 12.47
C GLU A 169 22.13 3.12 13.61
N LYS A 170 21.30 3.25 14.65
CA LYS A 170 21.26 2.32 15.79
C LYS A 170 20.03 1.43 15.72
N LEU A 171 20.23 0.15 16.02
CA LEU A 171 19.14 -0.79 16.22
C LEU A 171 18.38 -0.43 17.51
N VAL A 172 17.10 -0.08 17.36
CA VAL A 172 16.21 0.29 18.47
C VAL A 172 15.13 -0.75 18.73
N ALA A 173 14.82 -1.59 17.74
CA ALA A 173 14.02 -2.78 17.95
C ALA A 173 14.42 -3.88 16.96
N LYS A 174 14.31 -5.14 17.40
CA LYS A 174 14.43 -6.32 16.54
C LYS A 174 13.20 -7.20 16.75
N SER A 175 12.66 -7.75 15.69
CA SER A 175 11.57 -8.72 15.75
C SER A 175 11.74 -9.87 14.79
N ILE A 176 11.04 -10.96 15.10
CA ILE A 176 10.83 -12.08 14.20
C ILE A 176 9.32 -12.17 13.96
N ILE A 177 8.93 -12.21 12.69
CA ILE A 177 7.56 -12.49 12.28
C ILE A 177 7.50 -13.89 11.65
N SER A 178 6.52 -14.67 12.06
CA SER A 178 6.10 -15.89 11.36
C SER A 178 4.73 -15.65 10.76
N VAL A 179 4.57 -16.05 9.50
CA VAL A 179 3.32 -15.90 8.76
C VAL A 179 2.86 -17.25 8.22
N ARG A 180 1.55 -17.39 8.04
CA ARG A 180 0.93 -18.49 7.27
C ARG A 180 0.42 -17.97 5.94
N VAL A 181 0.59 -18.77 4.89
CA VAL A 181 0.05 -18.46 3.55
C VAL A 181 -1.44 -18.77 3.55
N ILE A 182 -2.25 -17.85 3.02
CA ILE A 182 -3.68 -18.09 2.80
C ILE A 182 -3.80 -18.86 1.48
N ASP A 183 -4.16 -20.15 1.56
CA ASP A 183 -4.62 -20.90 0.39
C ASP A 183 -6.01 -20.35 -0.01
N ARG A 184 -6.14 -19.89 -1.25
CA ARG A 184 -7.44 -19.52 -1.85
C ARG A 184 -8.08 -20.71 -2.53
#